data_AF-A0A9X3LIB4-F1
#
_entry.id   AF-A0A9X3LIB4-F1
#
_cell.length_a   1.000
_cell.length_b   1.000
_cell.length_c   1.000
_cell.angle_alpha   90.00
_cell.angle_beta   90.00
_cell.angle_gamma   90.00
#
_symmetry.space_group_name_H-M   'P 1'
#
loop_
_entity.id
_entity.type
_entity.pdbx_description
1 polymer ?
#
loop_
_entity_poly.entity_id
_entity_poly.type
_entity_poly.pdbx_seq_one_letter_code
_entity_poly.pdbx_strand_id
1 'polypeptide(L)'
;MIQFIEKIIDAEQLIHGFDYAIVSMAALDDDFEIYSVDEWYNIDSLTYFETDRLKNNHYQTFLELLKGLNYHIGMGITPTPHVGNATFYLPQVRIDLSAALTFGLGVVEILRGEYAGQFMLYNFMKMNQEDLIETDALDEILRLKLYFQYTNPFDYYDKGVDFLIRNKWGYTIVLVLNKREQVKARFEEISNYHVSGGGRQVDKNQRVAIVN
;
A
#
# COMPACT_ATOMS: atom_id res chain seq x y z
N MET A 1 -8.62 4.19 -12.14
CA MET A 1 -7.59 3.19 -11.86
C MET A 1 -6.53 3.19 -12.95
N ILE A 2 -6.85 2.91 -14.23
CA ILE A 2 -5.84 2.97 -15.32
C ILE A 2 -5.15 4.35 -15.40
N GLN A 3 -5.88 5.45 -15.21
CA GLN A 3 -5.28 6.79 -15.16
C GLN A 3 -4.37 7.07 -13.96
N PHE A 4 -4.34 6.19 -12.96
CA PHE A 4 -3.45 6.29 -11.80
C PHE A 4 -2.25 5.35 -11.91
N ILE A 5 -2.21 4.47 -12.91
CA ILE A 5 -1.09 3.57 -13.18
C ILE A 5 -0.39 4.04 -14.45
N GLU A 6 0.87 4.39 -14.34
CA GLU A 6 1.73 4.74 -15.46
C GLU A 6 2.19 3.49 -16.22
N LYS A 7 2.63 2.48 -15.48
CA LYS A 7 3.23 1.27 -16.04
C LYS A 7 2.83 0.04 -15.23
N ILE A 8 2.61 -1.05 -15.96
CA ILE A 8 2.49 -2.40 -15.41
C ILE A 8 3.69 -3.20 -15.90
N ILE A 9 4.39 -3.86 -14.98
CA ILE A 9 5.55 -4.70 -15.27
C ILE A 9 5.26 -6.11 -14.78
N ASP A 10 5.45 -7.08 -15.66
CA ASP A 10 5.53 -8.48 -15.26
C ASP A 10 6.89 -8.71 -14.61
N ALA A 11 6.88 -9.03 -13.31
CA ALA A 11 8.08 -9.20 -12.51
C ALA A 11 8.56 -10.65 -12.42
N GLU A 12 7.97 -11.59 -13.18
CA GLU A 12 8.37 -13.01 -13.18
C GLU A 12 9.86 -13.21 -13.45
N GLN A 13 10.47 -12.36 -14.28
CA GLN A 13 11.89 -12.45 -14.62
C GLN A 13 12.81 -11.55 -13.78
N LEU A 14 12.27 -10.77 -12.85
CA LEU A 14 13.05 -9.86 -12.03
C LEU A 14 13.58 -10.57 -10.77
N ILE A 15 14.83 -10.30 -10.42
CA ILE A 15 15.52 -10.91 -9.29
C ILE A 15 15.53 -9.96 -8.09
N HIS A 16 14.94 -10.38 -6.97
CA HIS A 16 14.98 -9.63 -5.72
C HIS A 16 16.42 -9.42 -5.23
N GLY A 17 16.75 -8.20 -4.81
CA GLY A 17 18.09 -7.77 -4.38
C GLY A 17 19.01 -7.38 -5.54
N PHE A 18 18.59 -7.55 -6.79
CA PHE A 18 19.37 -7.20 -7.97
C PHE A 18 18.62 -6.27 -8.93
N ASP A 19 17.40 -6.63 -9.32
CA ASP A 19 16.55 -5.82 -10.21
C ASP A 19 15.58 -4.94 -9.42
N TYR A 20 15.16 -5.38 -8.25
CA TYR A 20 14.31 -4.62 -7.33
C TYR A 20 14.59 -5.03 -5.89
N ALA A 21 14.12 -4.23 -4.93
CA ALA A 21 14.15 -4.58 -3.52
C ALA A 21 12.84 -4.17 -2.83
N ILE A 22 12.38 -5.01 -1.91
CA ILE A 22 11.16 -4.75 -1.14
C ILE A 22 11.47 -3.69 -0.08
N VAL A 23 10.68 -2.62 -0.06
CA VAL A 23 10.84 -1.49 0.86
C VAL A 23 9.68 -1.39 1.86
N SER A 24 8.56 -2.05 1.59
CA SER A 24 7.45 -2.18 2.55
C SER A 24 7.77 -3.17 3.66
N MET A 25 7.52 -2.76 4.91
CA MET A 25 7.76 -3.59 6.09
C MET A 25 6.58 -3.57 7.05
N ALA A 26 6.35 -4.73 7.65
CA ALA A 26 5.31 -4.99 8.62
C ALA A 26 5.90 -5.12 10.02
N ALA A 27 5.24 -4.53 11.01
CA ALA A 27 5.45 -4.80 12.43
C ALA A 27 4.33 -5.71 12.93
N LEU A 28 4.67 -6.66 13.79
CA LEU A 28 3.74 -7.51 14.51
C LEU A 28 3.79 -7.15 15.99
N ASP A 29 2.62 -6.93 16.60
CA ASP A 29 2.49 -6.80 18.04
C ASP A 29 2.39 -8.17 18.74
N ASP A 30 2.27 -8.14 20.08
CA ASP A 30 2.17 -9.35 20.91
C ASP A 30 0.89 -10.16 20.67
N ASP A 31 -0.13 -9.54 20.04
CA ASP A 31 -1.40 -10.18 19.67
C ASP A 31 -1.40 -10.67 18.21
N PHE A 32 -0.24 -10.60 17.52
CA PHE A 32 -0.06 -10.92 16.09
C PHE A 32 -0.83 -10.02 15.13
N GLU A 33 -1.26 -8.84 15.59
CA GLU A 33 -1.82 -7.83 14.70
C GLU A 33 -0.69 -7.19 13.87
N ILE A 34 -0.96 -7.00 12.58
CA ILE A 34 0.04 -6.54 11.62
C ILE A 34 -0.16 -5.04 11.37
N TYR A 35 0.89 -4.25 11.55
CA TYR A 35 0.90 -2.82 11.26
C TYR A 35 1.93 -2.53 10.18
N SER A 36 1.77 -1.43 9.44
CA SER A 36 2.93 -0.89 8.72
C SER A 36 3.91 -0.29 9.71
N VAL A 37 5.21 -0.37 9.42
CA VAL A 37 6.21 0.27 10.29
C VAL A 37 6.08 1.79 10.27
N ASP A 38 5.78 2.37 9.12
CA ASP A 38 5.53 3.81 8.95
C ASP A 38 4.46 4.31 9.92
N GLU A 39 3.37 3.56 10.06
CA GLU A 39 2.36 3.84 11.06
C GLU A 39 2.88 3.65 12.49
N TRP A 40 3.46 2.48 12.79
CA TRP A 40 3.82 2.12 14.16
C TRP A 40 4.76 3.14 14.80
N TYR A 41 5.70 3.66 14.02
CA TYR A 41 6.68 4.63 14.48
C TYR A 41 6.36 6.07 14.06
N ASN A 42 5.25 6.29 13.35
CA ASN A 42 4.84 7.58 12.80
C ASN A 42 5.96 8.25 11.98
N ILE A 43 6.47 7.50 11.00
CA ILE A 43 7.56 7.89 10.09
C ILE A 43 7.12 7.79 8.64
N ASP A 44 7.76 8.57 7.76
CA ASP A 44 7.66 8.42 6.31
C ASP A 44 8.94 7.76 5.80
N SER A 45 8.95 6.42 5.80
CA SER A 45 10.15 5.68 5.40
C SER A 45 10.43 5.80 3.91
N LEU A 46 9.40 6.07 3.09
CA LEU A 46 9.57 6.31 1.66
C LEU A 46 10.41 7.57 1.40
N THR A 47 10.20 8.65 2.17
CA THR A 47 11.04 9.85 2.09
C THR A 47 12.50 9.51 2.39
N TYR A 48 12.76 8.65 3.37
CA TYR A 48 14.11 8.21 3.70
C TYR A 48 14.77 7.46 2.53
N PHE A 49 14.04 6.54 1.88
CA PHE A 49 14.53 5.84 0.69
C PHE A 49 14.73 6.77 -0.51
N GLU A 50 13.89 7.80 -0.66
CA GLU A 50 13.99 8.84 -1.69
C GLU A 50 15.25 9.72 -1.51
N THR A 51 15.60 10.09 -0.28
CA THR A 51 16.69 11.04 0.02
C THR A 51 18.04 10.39 0.27
N ASP A 52 18.07 9.27 1.01
CA ASP A 52 19.29 8.58 1.46
C ASP A 52 19.57 7.31 0.67
N ARG A 53 19.45 7.39 -0.67
CA ARG A 53 19.73 6.34 -1.69
C ARG A 53 21.09 5.62 -1.58
N LEU A 54 21.90 5.92 -0.59
CA LEU A 54 23.33 5.63 -0.55
C LEU A 54 23.69 4.68 0.60
N LYS A 55 23.84 3.40 0.25
CA LYS A 55 25.04 2.54 0.49
C LYS A 55 24.82 1.15 1.11
N ASN A 56 23.62 0.77 1.55
CA ASN A 56 23.38 -0.54 2.20
C ASN A 56 22.14 -1.28 1.64
N ASN A 57 22.04 -2.58 1.91
CA ASN A 57 20.84 -3.42 1.69
C ASN A 57 19.61 -2.76 2.37
N HIS A 58 18.48 -2.58 1.69
CA HIS A 58 17.30 -1.88 2.23
C HIS A 58 16.81 -2.43 3.57
N TYR A 59 16.96 -3.73 3.83
CA TYR A 59 16.66 -4.29 5.14
C TYR A 59 17.59 -3.76 6.24
N GLN A 60 18.90 -3.63 5.96
CA GLN A 60 19.86 -3.04 6.89
C GLN A 60 19.64 -1.54 7.05
N THR A 61 19.38 -0.83 5.95
CA THR A 61 19.01 0.58 5.94
C THR A 61 17.80 0.84 6.84
N PHE A 62 16.84 -0.06 6.80
CA PHE A 62 15.66 0.02 7.64
C PHE A 62 15.92 -0.38 9.10
N LEU A 63 16.73 -1.41 9.36
CA LEU A 63 17.18 -1.69 10.72
C LEU A 63 17.95 -0.50 11.32
N GLU A 64 18.68 0.26 10.50
CA GLU A 64 19.34 1.51 10.90
C GLU A 64 18.32 2.61 11.23
N LEU A 65 17.29 2.80 10.41
CA LEU A 65 16.14 3.67 10.70
C LEU A 65 15.51 3.32 12.06
N LEU A 66 15.35 2.02 12.32
CA LEU A 66 14.75 1.50 13.54
C LEU A 66 15.65 1.58 14.78
N LYS A 67 16.98 1.55 14.64
CA LYS A 67 17.91 1.69 15.79
C LYS A 67 17.77 3.03 16.51
N GLY A 68 17.29 4.07 15.81
CA GLY A 68 16.99 5.37 16.40
C GLY A 68 15.62 5.44 17.11
N LEU A 69 14.79 4.42 16.93
CA LEU A 69 13.45 4.32 17.49
C LEU A 69 13.50 3.36 18.69
N ASN A 70 12.80 3.67 19.77
CA ASN A 70 12.77 2.82 20.97
C ASN A 70 12.12 1.47 20.62
N TYR A 71 12.94 0.48 20.26
CA TYR A 71 12.48 -0.85 19.88
C TYR A 71 11.80 -1.52 21.09
N HIS A 72 10.49 -1.79 20.97
CA HIS A 72 9.77 -2.52 22.01
C HIS A 72 10.13 -4.01 21.97
N ILE A 73 10.55 -4.55 23.12
CA ILE A 73 10.85 -5.98 23.30
C ILE A 73 9.54 -6.77 23.11
N GLY A 74 9.47 -7.67 22.13
CA GLY A 74 8.28 -8.45 21.77
C GLY A 74 7.89 -8.33 20.29
N MET A 75 8.32 -7.24 19.64
CA MET A 75 7.94 -6.92 18.27
C MET A 75 8.76 -7.70 17.22
N GLY A 76 8.06 -8.33 16.29
CA GLY A 76 8.65 -8.86 15.06
C GLY A 76 8.53 -7.83 13.95
N ILE A 77 9.64 -7.47 13.31
CA ILE A 77 9.62 -6.62 12.12
C ILE A 77 10.15 -7.40 10.92
N THR A 78 9.39 -7.42 9.83
CA THR A 78 9.71 -8.19 8.63
C THR A 78 9.35 -7.39 7.37
N PRO A 79 10.12 -7.49 6.28
CA PRO A 79 9.64 -7.05 4.98
C PRO A 79 8.36 -7.81 4.61
N THR A 80 7.51 -7.18 3.79
CA THR A 80 6.35 -7.89 3.21
C THR A 80 6.83 -9.10 2.38
N PRO A 81 6.05 -10.19 2.32
CA PRO A 81 6.47 -11.39 1.61
C PRO A 81 6.85 -11.11 0.15
N HIS A 82 7.94 -11.75 -0.28
CA HIS A 82 8.24 -11.86 -1.71
C HIS A 82 7.28 -12.86 -2.35
N VAL A 83 6.73 -12.49 -3.51
CA VAL A 83 5.81 -13.33 -4.27
C VAL A 83 6.44 -13.64 -5.63
N GLY A 84 6.59 -14.92 -5.94
CA GLY A 84 6.99 -15.37 -7.28
C GLY A 84 5.90 -15.02 -8.30
N ASN A 85 6.29 -14.59 -9.50
CA ASN A 85 5.38 -14.16 -10.57
C ASN A 85 4.50 -12.96 -10.16
N ALA A 86 5.09 -11.97 -9.50
CA ALA A 86 4.38 -10.73 -9.13
C ALA A 86 4.16 -9.82 -10.34
N THR A 87 3.10 -9.02 -10.27
CA THR A 87 2.91 -7.88 -11.18
C THR A 87 3.19 -6.60 -10.40
N PHE A 88 4.03 -5.74 -10.97
CA PHE A 88 4.37 -4.44 -10.38
C PHE A 88 3.61 -3.33 -11.09
N TYR A 89 3.05 -2.41 -10.30
CA TYR A 89 2.27 -1.28 -10.76
C TYR A 89 2.97 0.01 -10.36
N LEU A 90 3.41 0.79 -11.34
CA LEU A 90 3.96 2.13 -11.13
C LEU A 90 2.80 3.13 -11.06
N PRO A 91 2.50 3.71 -9.89
CA PRO A 91 1.47 4.73 -9.78
C PRO A 91 1.96 6.09 -10.28
N GLN A 92 1.04 6.91 -10.81
CA GLN A 92 1.29 8.32 -11.16
C GLN A 92 1.27 9.27 -9.96
N VAL A 93 1.01 8.73 -8.77
CA VAL A 93 0.92 9.45 -7.50
C VAL A 93 1.91 8.85 -6.52
N ARG A 94 2.35 9.65 -5.55
CA ARG A 94 3.24 9.17 -4.49
C ARG A 94 2.55 8.04 -3.72
N ILE A 95 3.32 7.00 -3.39
CA ILE A 95 2.82 5.84 -2.64
C ILE A 95 2.71 6.20 -1.16
N ASP A 96 1.60 5.83 -0.54
CA ASP A 96 1.44 5.78 0.91
C ASP A 96 1.69 4.33 1.37
N LEU A 97 2.82 4.11 2.05
CA LEU A 97 3.25 2.78 2.50
C LEU A 97 2.28 2.19 3.53
N SER A 98 1.76 3.02 4.43
CA SER A 98 0.82 2.58 5.48
C SER A 98 -0.49 2.12 4.87
N ALA A 99 -1.02 2.91 3.92
CA ALA A 99 -2.21 2.52 3.18
C ALA A 99 -1.96 1.28 2.30
N ALA A 100 -0.82 1.18 1.62
CA ALA A 100 -0.50 0.01 0.77
C ALA A 100 -0.62 -1.29 1.57
N LEU A 101 0.05 -1.36 2.73
CA LEU A 101 0.02 -2.55 3.59
C LEU A 101 -1.38 -2.84 4.13
N THR A 102 -2.13 -1.80 4.50
CA THR A 102 -3.53 -1.93 4.96
C THR A 102 -4.39 -2.68 3.95
N PHE A 103 -4.15 -2.49 2.64
CA PHE A 103 -4.87 -3.16 1.55
C PHE A 103 -4.16 -4.42 1.02
N GLY A 104 -3.17 -4.94 1.75
CA GLY A 104 -2.39 -6.13 1.38
C GLY A 104 -1.53 -5.94 0.13
N LEU A 105 -1.11 -4.70 -0.12
CA LEU A 105 -0.16 -4.33 -1.16
C LEU A 105 1.21 -4.05 -0.54
N GLY A 106 2.25 -4.51 -1.22
CA GLY A 106 3.63 -4.22 -0.88
C GLY A 106 4.20 -3.18 -1.83
N VAL A 107 5.38 -2.70 -1.52
CA VAL A 107 6.10 -1.70 -2.28
C VAL A 107 7.52 -2.18 -2.53
N VAL A 108 7.95 -2.06 -3.78
CA VAL A 108 9.31 -2.33 -4.22
C VAL A 108 9.95 -1.05 -4.75
N GLU A 109 11.25 -0.89 -4.54
CA GLU A 109 12.09 0.01 -5.33
C GLU A 109 12.69 -0.78 -6.49
N ILE A 110 12.57 -0.26 -7.72
CA ILE A 110 13.28 -0.82 -8.86
C ILE A 110 14.73 -0.37 -8.79
N LEU A 111 15.70 -1.29 -8.81
CA LEU A 111 17.11 -0.95 -8.64
C LEU A 111 17.81 -0.64 -9.97
N ARG A 112 17.28 -1.15 -11.08
CA ARG A 112 17.94 -1.10 -12.40
C ARG A 112 16.95 -0.94 -13.55
N GLY A 113 17.47 -0.51 -14.70
CA GLY A 113 16.69 -0.35 -15.94
C GLY A 113 16.05 1.04 -16.06
N GLU A 114 15.05 1.13 -16.93
CA GLU A 114 14.36 2.40 -17.27
C GLU A 114 13.70 3.06 -16.06
N TYR A 115 13.18 2.26 -15.13
CA TYR A 115 12.46 2.74 -13.95
C TYR A 115 13.31 2.70 -12.67
N ALA A 116 14.65 2.70 -12.78
CA ALA A 116 15.52 2.65 -11.62
C ALA A 116 15.24 3.80 -10.63
N GLY A 117 15.13 3.43 -9.35
CA GLY A 117 14.80 4.28 -8.22
C GLY A 117 13.34 4.73 -8.14
N GLN A 118 12.45 4.14 -8.96
CA GLN A 118 11.01 4.32 -8.85
C GLN A 118 10.42 3.27 -7.90
N PHE A 119 9.33 3.64 -7.24
CA PHE A 119 8.59 2.75 -6.33
C PHE A 119 7.34 2.22 -7.01
N MET A 120 7.09 0.92 -6.86
CA MET A 120 5.95 0.23 -7.47
C MET A 120 5.19 -0.59 -6.44
N LEU A 121 3.87 -0.65 -6.60
CA LEU A 121 2.97 -1.49 -5.81
C LEU A 121 3.00 -2.92 -6.33
N TYR A 122 2.86 -3.91 -5.45
CA TYR A 122 2.62 -5.31 -5.82
C TYR A 122 1.67 -5.98 -4.84
N ASN A 123 0.99 -7.04 -5.24
CA ASN A 123 0.16 -7.84 -4.34
C ASN A 123 1.04 -8.87 -3.60
N PHE A 124 1.23 -8.71 -2.28
CA PHE A 124 2.01 -9.68 -1.48
C PHE A 124 1.17 -10.83 -0.94
N MET A 125 -0.14 -10.82 -1.18
CA MET A 125 -1.11 -11.78 -0.65
C MET A 125 -1.58 -12.81 -1.69
N LYS A 126 -0.81 -13.08 -2.77
CA LYS A 126 -1.21 -14.09 -3.77
C LYS A 126 -1.50 -15.42 -3.09
N MET A 127 -2.72 -15.93 -3.27
CA MET A 127 -3.09 -17.27 -2.85
C MET A 127 -2.38 -18.29 -3.76
N ASN A 128 -2.19 -19.52 -3.28
CA ASN A 128 -1.42 -20.55 -3.98
C ASN A 128 -1.95 -20.77 -5.41
N GLN A 129 -1.04 -21.12 -6.34
CA GLN A 129 -1.32 -21.33 -7.77
C GLN A 129 -2.44 -22.34 -8.10
N GLU A 130 -2.87 -23.15 -7.13
CA GLU A 130 -3.91 -24.17 -7.30
C GLU A 130 -5.35 -23.61 -7.11
N ASP A 131 -5.52 -22.43 -6.49
CA ASP A 131 -6.83 -21.94 -6.00
C ASP A 131 -7.42 -20.72 -6.75
N LEU A 132 -7.38 -20.71 -8.10
CA LEU A 132 -8.14 -19.81 -9.01
C LEU A 132 -7.39 -18.55 -9.53
N ILE A 133 -6.72 -18.71 -10.67
CA ILE A 133 -6.06 -17.64 -11.46
C ILE A 133 -6.97 -16.42 -11.72
N GLU A 134 -8.28 -16.62 -11.93
CA GLU A 134 -9.22 -15.52 -12.21
C GLU A 134 -9.65 -14.76 -10.95
N THR A 135 -9.78 -15.44 -9.81
CA THR A 135 -10.16 -14.82 -8.53
C THR A 135 -9.03 -13.93 -8.01
N ASP A 136 -7.77 -14.37 -8.16
CA ASP A 136 -6.59 -13.62 -7.74
C ASP A 136 -6.44 -12.29 -8.49
N ALA A 137 -6.67 -12.29 -9.81
CA ALA A 137 -6.57 -11.08 -10.62
C ALA A 137 -7.66 -10.05 -10.26
N LEU A 138 -8.88 -10.51 -9.96
CA LEU A 138 -9.98 -9.65 -9.54
C LEU A 138 -9.72 -9.06 -8.15
N ASP A 139 -9.20 -9.87 -7.23
CA ASP A 139 -8.85 -9.41 -5.88
C ASP A 139 -7.71 -8.38 -5.92
N GLU A 140 -6.70 -8.61 -6.76
CA GLU A 140 -5.59 -7.66 -6.97
C GLU A 140 -6.08 -6.31 -7.51
N ILE A 141 -6.95 -6.33 -8.53
CA ILE A 141 -7.58 -5.12 -9.06
C ILE A 141 -8.40 -4.42 -7.97
N LEU A 142 -9.18 -5.18 -7.19
CA LEU A 142 -10.00 -4.61 -6.11
C LEU A 142 -9.14 -3.95 -5.04
N ARG A 143 -8.03 -4.57 -4.61
CA ARG A 143 -7.05 -4.00 -3.67
C ARG A 143 -6.49 -2.67 -4.16
N LEU A 144 -6.06 -2.62 -5.43
CA LEU A 144 -5.58 -1.38 -6.04
C LEU A 144 -6.66 -0.30 -6.06
N LYS A 145 -7.90 -0.66 -6.42
CA LYS A 145 -9.02 0.30 -6.43
C LYS A 145 -9.33 0.82 -5.03
N LEU A 146 -9.35 -0.05 -4.02
CA LEU A 146 -9.53 0.35 -2.62
C LEU A 146 -8.43 1.30 -2.17
N TYR A 147 -7.16 0.94 -2.44
CA TYR A 147 -5.99 1.77 -2.14
C TYR A 147 -6.09 3.16 -2.78
N PHE A 148 -6.34 3.25 -4.09
CA PHE A 148 -6.43 4.55 -4.77
C PHE A 148 -7.61 5.38 -4.29
N GLN A 149 -8.75 4.76 -3.98
CA GLN A 149 -9.92 5.51 -3.48
C GLN A 149 -9.66 6.03 -2.06
N TYR A 150 -8.96 5.25 -1.25
CA TYR A 150 -8.59 5.61 0.10
C TYR A 150 -7.58 6.78 0.14
N THR A 151 -6.54 6.69 -0.69
CA THR A 151 -5.43 7.66 -0.71
C THR A 151 -5.71 8.90 -1.56
N ASN A 152 -6.55 8.78 -2.59
CA ASN A 152 -6.84 9.85 -3.54
C ASN A 152 -8.35 10.06 -3.71
N PRO A 153 -9.13 10.27 -2.63
CA PRO A 153 -10.59 10.23 -2.68
C PRO A 153 -11.20 11.35 -3.53
N PHE A 154 -10.48 12.43 -3.79
CA PHE A 154 -10.96 13.55 -4.62
C PHE A 154 -10.70 13.35 -6.11
N ASP A 155 -9.64 12.61 -6.46
CA ASP A 155 -9.22 12.40 -7.84
C ASP A 155 -9.64 11.02 -8.36
N TYR A 156 -9.94 10.08 -7.45
CA TYR A 156 -10.44 8.75 -7.75
C TYR A 156 -11.64 8.37 -6.88
N TYR A 157 -12.77 8.13 -7.53
CA TYR A 157 -13.96 7.56 -6.90
C TYR A 157 -14.63 6.55 -7.83
N ASP A 158 -14.72 5.31 -7.37
CA ASP A 158 -15.38 4.21 -8.06
C ASP A 158 -16.65 3.81 -7.29
N LYS A 159 -17.80 4.10 -7.88
CA LYS A 159 -19.11 3.76 -7.32
C LYS A 159 -19.30 2.25 -7.10
N GLY A 160 -18.63 1.41 -7.90
CA GLY A 160 -18.65 -0.04 -7.72
C GLY A 160 -17.93 -0.44 -6.43
N VAL A 161 -16.80 0.21 -6.11
CA VAL A 161 -16.09 0.00 -4.84
C VAL A 161 -16.95 0.46 -3.66
N ASP A 162 -17.52 1.66 -3.74
CA ASP A 162 -18.45 2.16 -2.70
C ASP A 162 -19.64 1.21 -2.48
N PHE A 163 -20.24 0.72 -3.57
CA PHE A 163 -21.31 -0.27 -3.48
C PHE A 163 -20.87 -1.56 -2.77
N LEU A 164 -19.69 -2.08 -3.12
CA LEU A 164 -19.13 -3.30 -2.51
C LEU A 164 -18.86 -3.10 -1.02
N ILE A 165 -18.26 -1.97 -0.66
CA ILE A 165 -18.05 -1.58 0.74
C ILE A 165 -19.40 -1.57 1.45
N ARG A 166 -20.38 -0.77 1.02
CA ARG A 166 -21.67 -0.63 1.72
C ARG A 166 -22.49 -1.92 1.84
N ASN A 167 -22.45 -2.79 0.83
CA ASN A 167 -23.40 -3.91 0.72
C ASN A 167 -22.77 -5.30 0.92
N LYS A 168 -21.44 -5.43 0.82
CA LYS A 168 -20.72 -6.71 0.85
C LYS A 168 -19.37 -6.58 1.56
N TRP A 169 -19.36 -6.07 2.80
CA TRP A 169 -18.19 -6.02 3.70
C TRP A 169 -17.50 -7.37 3.97
N GLY A 170 -18.03 -8.50 3.49
CA GLY A 170 -17.38 -9.81 3.58
C GLY A 170 -16.06 -9.92 2.81
N TYR A 171 -15.81 -9.03 1.85
CA TYR A 171 -14.55 -8.99 1.09
C TYR A 171 -13.37 -8.34 1.84
N THR A 172 -13.58 -7.82 3.05
CA THR A 172 -12.49 -7.26 3.87
C THR A 172 -11.61 -8.30 4.57
N ILE A 173 -11.74 -9.58 4.22
CA ILE A 173 -10.68 -10.60 4.44
C ILE A 173 -9.32 -10.12 3.85
N VAL A 174 -9.40 -9.18 2.91
CA VAL A 174 -8.31 -8.52 2.19
C VAL A 174 -7.59 -7.45 3.02
N LEU A 175 -8.22 -6.89 4.06
CA LEU A 175 -7.59 -5.87 4.92
C LEU A 175 -6.74 -6.53 5.99
N VAL A 176 -5.62 -5.91 6.31
CA VAL A 176 -4.89 -6.24 7.53
C VAL A 176 -5.78 -5.90 8.74
N LEU A 177 -6.00 -6.88 9.61
CA LEU A 177 -7.19 -7.03 10.45
C LEU A 177 -7.42 -5.89 11.47
N ASN A 178 -6.36 -5.24 11.94
CA ASN A 178 -6.41 -4.20 12.98
C ASN A 178 -7.10 -2.88 12.57
N LYS A 179 -7.26 -2.58 11.27
CA LYS A 179 -7.75 -1.26 10.80
C LYS A 179 -9.16 -1.24 10.24
N ARG A 180 -9.89 -2.35 10.34
CA ARG A 180 -11.18 -2.50 9.64
C ARG A 180 -12.17 -1.37 9.92
N GLU A 181 -12.33 -0.98 11.18
CA GLU A 181 -13.29 0.08 11.56
C GLU A 181 -12.82 1.48 11.15
N GLN A 182 -11.53 1.77 11.23
CA GLN A 182 -10.98 3.07 10.77
C GLN A 182 -11.13 3.22 9.26
N VAL A 183 -10.77 2.18 8.51
CA VAL A 183 -10.91 2.13 7.05
C VAL A 183 -12.38 2.26 6.67
N LYS A 184 -13.29 1.62 7.41
CA LYS A 184 -14.73 1.75 7.24
C LYS A 184 -15.24 3.16 7.42
N ALA A 185 -14.92 3.78 8.56
CA ALA A 185 -15.30 5.16 8.85
C ALA A 185 -14.80 6.10 7.74
N ARG A 186 -13.55 5.90 7.30
CA ARG A 186 -12.97 6.68 6.23
C ARG A 186 -13.70 6.51 4.90
N PHE A 187 -14.06 5.29 4.51
CA PHE A 187 -14.84 5.11 3.29
C PHE A 187 -16.24 5.69 3.39
N GLU A 188 -16.87 5.66 4.57
CA GLU A 188 -18.16 6.33 4.78
C GLU A 188 -18.05 7.85 4.57
N GLU A 189 -16.98 8.48 5.07
CA GLU A 189 -16.67 9.90 4.81
C GLU A 189 -16.52 10.19 3.32
N ILE A 190 -15.69 9.41 2.63
CA ILE A 190 -15.43 9.54 1.19
C ILE A 190 -16.75 9.45 0.42
N SER A 191 -17.57 8.46 0.72
CA SER A 191 -18.82 8.25 0.00
C SER A 191 -19.86 9.33 0.30
N ASN A 192 -19.93 9.83 1.55
CA ASN A 192 -20.80 10.94 1.90
C ASN A 192 -20.40 12.24 1.16
N TYR A 193 -19.10 12.48 1.00
CA TYR A 193 -18.58 13.60 0.21
C TYR A 193 -19.05 13.53 -1.25
N HIS A 194 -19.00 12.36 -1.89
CA HIS A 194 -19.41 12.20 -3.29
C HIS A 194 -20.94 12.17 -3.48
N VAL A 195 -21.70 11.63 -2.53
CA VAL A 195 -23.18 11.60 -2.57
C VAL A 195 -23.78 12.98 -2.35
N SER A 196 -23.20 13.81 -1.48
CA SER A 196 -23.67 15.17 -1.20
C SER A 196 -23.36 16.18 -2.33
N GLY A 197 -22.73 15.72 -3.42
CA GLY A 197 -22.43 16.55 -4.58
C GLY A 197 -21.23 17.46 -4.35
N GLY A 198 -20.12 16.92 -3.82
CA GLY A 198 -18.83 17.58 -3.54
C GLY A 198 -18.14 18.36 -4.68
N GLY A 199 -18.88 18.78 -5.71
CA GLY A 199 -18.45 19.65 -6.80
C GLY A 199 -18.52 21.16 -6.50
N ARG A 200 -18.72 21.62 -5.26
CA ARG A 200 -18.52 23.03 -4.90
C ARG A 200 -17.22 23.20 -4.15
N GLN A 201 -16.17 23.58 -4.90
CA GLN A 201 -14.93 24.21 -4.43
C GLN A 201 -14.54 23.86 -2.99
N VAL A 202 -14.00 22.66 -2.78
CA VAL A 202 -13.23 22.40 -1.56
C VAL A 202 -11.93 23.20 -1.69
N ASP A 203 -11.84 24.28 -0.92
CA ASP A 203 -10.67 25.12 -0.81
C ASP A 203 -9.44 24.27 -0.46
N LYS A 204 -8.25 24.60 -0.97
CA LYS A 204 -7.02 23.80 -0.79
C LYS A 204 -6.74 23.47 0.68
N ASN A 205 -7.17 24.33 1.59
CA ASN A 205 -6.98 24.18 3.03
C ASN A 205 -7.82 23.06 3.66
N GLN A 206 -8.97 22.69 3.08
CA GLN A 206 -9.79 21.57 3.56
C GLN A 206 -9.28 20.21 3.07
N ARG A 207 -8.52 20.18 1.96
CA ARG A 207 -7.85 18.96 1.49
C ARG A 207 -6.79 18.47 2.50
N VAL A 208 -6.10 19.39 3.17
CA VAL A 208 -5.05 19.08 4.15
C VAL A 208 -5.62 18.46 5.43
N ALA A 209 -6.79 18.92 5.89
CA ALA A 209 -7.44 18.39 7.10
C ALA A 209 -8.04 16.99 6.93
N ILE A 210 -8.16 16.50 5.69
CA ILE A 210 -8.70 15.19 5.36
C ILE A 210 -7.56 14.18 5.08
N VAL A 211 -6.36 14.65 4.74
CA VAL A 211 -5.19 13.83 4.38
C VAL A 211 -4.25 13.60 5.57
N ASN A 212 -4.34 14.42 6.61
CA ASN A 212 -3.63 14.25 7.90
C ASN A 212 -4.54 13.59 8.94
#